data_AF-A0A2I0T6N1-F1
#
_entry.id   AF-A0A2I0T6N1-F1
#
_cell.length_a   1.000
_cell.length_b   1.000
_cell.length_c   1.000
_cell.angle_alpha   90.00
_cell.angle_beta   90.00
_cell.angle_gamma   90.00
#
_symmetry.space_group_name_H-M   'P 1'
#
loop_
_entity.id
_entity.type
_entity.pdbx_description
1 polymer ?
#
loop_
_entity_poly.entity_id
_entity_poly.type
_entity_poly.pdbx_seq_one_letter_code
_entity_poly.pdbx_strand_id
1 'polypeptide(L)'
;MWYPRGQSWLALRKEVSDGSNVMGTEENSFDRSYVKKKLEHGLSRIWQDVQLKVKTYLLGTDLSNFKYDDFIFVLDIISRLMQVGEEFCGSKSEVLQESIRKQSVNYFKTYHSLPLKEF
;
A
#
# COMPACT_ATOMS: atom_id res chain seq x y z
N MET A 1 44.52 68.34 -11.92
CA MET A 1 43.90 67.52 -12.98
C MET A 1 43.01 66.49 -12.33
N TRP A 2 41.74 66.47 -12.74
CA TRP A 2 40.64 65.73 -12.12
C TRP A 2 40.58 64.30 -12.64
N TYR A 3 40.37 63.32 -11.76
CA TYR A 3 40.11 61.92 -12.11
C TYR A 3 38.65 61.75 -12.58
N PRO A 4 38.36 61.13 -13.74
CA PRO A 4 36.99 60.84 -14.16
C PRO A 4 36.50 59.54 -13.51
N ARG A 5 35.62 59.68 -12.50
CA ARG A 5 34.74 58.61 -12.00
C ARG A 5 33.62 58.40 -13.01
N GLY A 6 33.37 57.16 -13.46
CA GLY A 6 32.17 56.93 -14.27
C GLY A 6 31.82 55.54 -14.77
N GLN A 7 32.61 54.47 -14.60
CA GLN A 7 32.30 53.19 -15.26
C GLN A 7 32.43 51.89 -14.43
N SER A 8 32.66 51.97 -13.10
CA SER A 8 32.86 50.75 -12.28
C SER A 8 31.55 50.06 -11.82
N TRP A 9 30.44 50.80 -11.70
CA TRP A 9 29.21 50.27 -11.09
C TRP A 9 28.38 49.34 -12.00
N LEU A 10 28.53 49.45 -13.32
CA LEU A 10 27.78 48.62 -14.27
C LEU A 10 28.44 47.25 -14.50
N ALA A 11 29.77 47.15 -14.36
CA ALA A 11 30.49 45.89 -14.47
C ALA A 11 30.23 44.99 -13.26
N LEU A 12 30.22 45.54 -12.04
CA LEU A 12 29.93 44.79 -10.81
C LEU A 12 28.48 44.26 -10.76
N ARG A 13 27.53 44.96 -11.41
CA ARG A 13 26.13 44.52 -11.47
C ARG A 13 25.93 43.30 -12.40
N LYS A 14 26.86 43.06 -13.33
CA LYS A 14 26.76 41.96 -14.29
C LYS A 14 27.23 40.62 -13.72
N GLU A 15 28.16 40.62 -12.75
CA GLU A 15 28.59 39.39 -12.08
C GLU A 15 27.67 38.97 -10.92
N VAL A 16 26.89 39.90 -10.34
CA VAL A 16 25.98 39.59 -9.21
C VAL A 16 24.65 38.98 -9.65
N SER A 17 24.33 38.97 -10.96
CA SER A 17 23.03 38.48 -11.46
C SER A 17 23.03 37.03 -11.96
N ASP A 18 24.15 36.30 -11.89
CA ASP A 18 24.24 34.89 -12.31
C ASP A 18 24.64 33.96 -11.15
N GLY A 19 24.19 34.30 -9.94
CA GLY A 19 24.44 33.54 -8.71
C GLY A 19 23.17 33.15 -7.97
N SER A 20 22.00 33.20 -8.62
CA SER A 20 20.72 32.94 -7.97
C SER A 20 20.04 31.69 -8.53
N ASN A 21 20.04 30.65 -7.69
CA ASN A 21 19.07 29.56 -7.64
C ASN A 21 19.32 28.29 -8.47
N VAL A 22 20.41 27.56 -8.17
CA VAL A 22 20.53 26.13 -8.52
C VAL A 22 20.65 25.23 -7.26
N MET A 23 20.86 25.80 -6.07
CA MET A 23 21.13 25.02 -4.85
C MET A 23 19.88 24.65 -4.02
N GLY A 24 18.69 25.17 -4.35
CA GLY A 24 17.45 24.95 -3.59
C GLY A 24 16.52 23.85 -4.14
N THR A 25 16.81 23.33 -5.33
CA THR A 25 15.95 22.34 -6.01
C THR A 25 16.30 20.90 -5.68
N GLU A 26 17.54 20.61 -5.32
CA GLU A 26 17.99 19.25 -5.04
C GLU A 26 17.52 18.79 -3.65
N GLU A 27 17.72 19.58 -2.59
CA GLU A 27 17.30 19.21 -1.24
C GLU A 27 15.78 19.02 -1.12
N ASN A 28 14.99 19.88 -1.77
CA ASN A 28 13.52 19.76 -1.79
C ASN A 28 13.04 18.55 -2.61
N SER A 29 13.80 18.12 -3.63
CA SER A 29 13.53 16.90 -4.40
C SER A 29 13.83 15.63 -3.59
N PHE A 30 14.92 15.63 -2.84
CA PHE A 30 15.28 14.53 -1.94
C PHE A 30 14.25 14.36 -0.82
N ASP A 31 13.78 15.46 -0.23
CA ASP A 31 12.79 15.43 0.84
C ASP A 31 11.43 14.91 0.33
N ARG A 32 10.99 15.37 -0.84
CA ARG A 32 9.76 14.87 -1.48
C ARG A 32 9.83 13.39 -1.84
N SER A 33 10.98 12.92 -2.33
CA SER A 33 11.21 11.50 -2.65
C SER A 33 11.22 10.61 -1.40
N TYR A 34 11.83 11.10 -0.32
CA TYR A 34 11.85 10.43 0.98
C TYR A 34 10.45 10.30 1.59
N VAL A 35 9.69 11.41 1.62
CA VAL A 35 8.31 11.43 2.11
C VAL A 35 7.44 10.46 1.29
N LYS A 36 7.55 10.48 -0.04
CA LYS A 36 6.81 9.56 -0.92
C LYS A 36 7.11 8.10 -0.58
N LYS A 37 8.39 7.72 -0.47
CA LYS A 37 8.79 6.36 -0.10
C LYS A 37 8.25 5.97 1.27
N LYS A 38 8.31 6.86 2.27
CA LYS A 38 7.77 6.58 3.60
C LYS A 38 6.26 6.33 3.59
N LEU A 39 5.51 7.08 2.79
CA LEU A 39 4.08 6.86 2.60
C LEU A 39 3.79 5.52 1.93
N GLU A 40 4.49 5.18 0.84
CA GLU A 40 4.34 3.88 0.15
C GLU A 40 4.62 2.69 1.09
N HIS A 41 5.67 2.78 1.90
CA HIS A 41 5.99 1.77 2.91
C HIS A 41 4.94 1.74 4.04
N GLY A 42 4.43 2.91 4.46
CA GLY A 42 3.39 3.01 5.49
C GLY A 42 2.09 2.32 5.06
N LEU A 43 1.65 2.55 3.83
CA LEU A 43 0.47 1.90 3.24
C LEU A 43 0.65 0.37 3.20
N SER A 44 1.82 -0.09 2.75
CA SER A 44 2.14 -1.53 2.72
C SER A 44 2.12 -2.15 4.11
N ARG A 45 2.66 -1.45 5.11
CA ARG A 45 2.69 -1.92 6.51
C ARG A 45 1.29 -2.03 7.11
N ILE A 46 0.47 -0.99 6.94
CA ILE A 46 -0.93 -0.99 7.41
C ILE A 46 -1.69 -2.14 6.77
N TRP A 47 -1.49 -2.36 5.46
CA TRP A 47 -2.12 -3.46 4.77
C TRP A 47 -1.71 -4.83 5.32
N GLN A 48 -0.41 -5.05 5.57
CA GLN A 48 0.06 -6.29 6.20
C GLN A 48 -0.60 -6.55 7.55
N ASP A 49 -0.76 -5.52 8.39
CA ASP A 49 -1.44 -5.64 9.69
C ASP A 49 -2.92 -6.03 9.51
N VAL A 50 -3.61 -5.43 8.54
CA VAL A 50 -5.00 -5.79 8.17
C VAL A 50 -5.08 -7.25 7.70
N GLN A 51 -4.19 -7.67 6.79
CA GLN A 51 -4.15 -9.04 6.28
C GLN A 51 -3.96 -10.06 7.40
N LEU A 52 -3.03 -9.81 8.33
CA LEU A 52 -2.77 -10.70 9.46
C LEU A 52 -3.98 -10.81 10.39
N LYS A 53 -4.66 -9.69 10.65
CA LYS A 53 -5.84 -9.66 11.51
C LYS A 53 -6.99 -10.44 10.87
N VAL A 54 -7.25 -10.22 9.59
CA VAL A 54 -8.30 -10.92 8.84
C VAL A 54 -8.00 -12.42 8.70
N LYS A 55 -6.74 -12.78 8.39
CA LYS A 55 -6.29 -14.18 8.38
C LYS A 55 -6.57 -14.87 9.71
N THR A 56 -6.30 -14.20 10.83
CA THR A 56 -6.55 -14.75 12.17
C THR A 56 -8.03 -15.05 12.38
N TYR A 57 -8.93 -14.13 12.02
CA TYR A 57 -10.38 -14.37 12.10
C TYR A 57 -10.83 -15.50 11.17
N LEU A 58 -10.33 -15.51 9.94
CA LEU A 58 -10.69 -16.49 8.94
C LEU A 58 -10.24 -17.92 9.31
N LEU A 59 -9.04 -18.07 9.90
CA LEU A 59 -8.53 -19.38 10.34
C LEU A 59 -9.07 -19.80 11.70
N GLY A 60 -9.41 -18.85 12.57
CA GLY A 60 -9.98 -19.12 13.90
C GLY A 60 -11.48 -19.45 13.87
N THR A 61 -12.17 -19.12 12.78
CA THR A 61 -13.59 -19.45 12.60
C THR A 61 -13.72 -20.81 11.92
N ASP A 62 -14.49 -21.72 12.53
CA ASP A 62 -14.86 -22.97 11.86
C ASP A 62 -15.98 -22.71 10.85
N LEU A 63 -15.57 -22.43 9.62
CA LEU A 63 -16.48 -22.19 8.50
C LEU A 63 -17.21 -23.46 8.06
N SER A 64 -16.78 -24.65 8.50
CA SER A 64 -17.37 -25.93 8.09
C SER A 64 -18.82 -26.10 8.55
N ASN A 65 -19.22 -25.38 9.62
CA ASN A 65 -20.57 -25.39 10.16
C ASN A 65 -21.50 -24.35 9.51
N PHE A 66 -20.99 -23.54 8.59
CA PHE A 66 -21.78 -22.52 7.89
C PHE A 66 -22.61 -23.17 6.78
N LYS A 67 -23.82 -22.63 6.55
CA LYS A 67 -24.59 -22.96 5.35
C LYS A 67 -23.81 -22.50 4.11
N TYR A 68 -24.09 -23.12 2.97
CA TYR A 68 -23.44 -22.78 1.71
C TYR A 68 -23.48 -21.27 1.42
N ASP A 69 -24.66 -20.65 1.55
CA ASP A 69 -24.84 -19.21 1.28
C ASP A 69 -23.99 -18.33 2.21
N ASP A 70 -23.91 -18.67 3.50
CA ASP A 70 -23.11 -17.93 4.47
C ASP A 70 -21.61 -18.08 4.18
N PHE A 71 -21.17 -19.28 3.79
CA PHE A 71 -19.79 -19.52 3.38
C PHE A 71 -19.43 -18.71 2.13
N ILE A 72 -20.29 -18.72 1.10
CA ILE A 72 -20.10 -17.93 -0.12
C ILE A 72 -20.06 -16.43 0.19
N PHE A 73 -20.88 -15.94 1.11
CA PHE A 73 -20.85 -14.54 1.53
C PHE A 73 -19.53 -14.15 2.19
N VAL A 74 -18.96 -15.02 3.03
CA VAL A 74 -17.62 -14.80 3.62
C VAL A 74 -16.55 -14.77 2.52
N LEU A 75 -16.60 -15.69 1.55
CA LEU A 75 -15.67 -15.68 0.42
C LEU A 75 -15.72 -14.34 -0.34
N ASP A 76 -16.92 -13.85 -0.65
CA ASP A 76 -17.13 -12.60 -1.35
C ASP A 76 -16.57 -11.39 -0.57
N ILE A 77 -16.80 -11.33 0.75
CA ILE A 77 -16.22 -10.27 1.59
C ILE A 77 -14.69 -10.28 1.49
N ILE A 78 -14.06 -11.45 1.57
CA ILE A 78 -12.59 -11.56 1.48
C ILE A 78 -12.10 -11.17 0.10
N SER A 79 -12.79 -11.56 -0.97
CA SER A 79 -12.45 -11.16 -2.34
C SER A 79 -12.56 -9.65 -2.55
N ARG A 80 -13.62 -9.00 -2.03
CA ARG A 80 -13.74 -7.54 -2.05
C ARG A 80 -12.63 -6.86 -1.25
N LEU A 81 -12.27 -7.41 -0.09
CA LEU A 81 -11.16 -6.89 0.70
C LEU A 81 -9.83 -6.99 -0.08
N MET A 82 -9.59 -8.06 -0.83
CA MET A 82 -8.39 -8.17 -1.66
C MET A 82 -8.31 -7.07 -2.73
N GLN A 83 -9.43 -6.71 -3.36
CA GLN A 83 -9.49 -5.59 -4.33
C GLN A 83 -9.15 -4.25 -3.65
N VAL A 84 -9.66 -4.02 -2.44
CA VAL A 84 -9.29 -2.85 -1.64
C VAL A 84 -7.78 -2.81 -1.37
N GLY A 85 -7.15 -3.96 -1.13
CA GLY A 85 -5.69 -4.05 -0.97
C GLY A 85 -4.89 -3.66 -2.21
N GLU A 86 -5.40 -4.03 -3.39
CA GLU A 86 -4.80 -3.67 -4.67
C GLU A 86 -4.92 -2.15 -4.92
N GLU A 87 -6.10 -1.57 -4.66
CA GLU A 87 -6.31 -0.12 -4.78
C GLU A 87 -5.53 0.70 -3.73
N PHE A 88 -5.36 0.16 -2.52
CA PHE A 88 -4.75 0.88 -1.39
C PHE A 88 -3.22 0.94 -1.46
N CYS A 89 -2.56 -0.19 -1.78
CA CYS A 89 -1.09 -0.27 -1.79
C CYS A 89 -0.51 -1.10 -2.95
N GLY A 90 -1.31 -1.48 -3.94
CA GLY A 90 -0.88 -2.32 -5.06
C GLY A 90 -0.63 -3.79 -4.67
N SER A 91 -1.10 -4.22 -3.50
CA SER A 91 -0.86 -5.58 -3.00
C SER A 91 -1.89 -6.56 -3.56
N LYS A 92 -1.40 -7.65 -4.16
CA LYS A 92 -2.23 -8.80 -4.60
C LYS A 92 -2.80 -9.62 -3.45
N SER A 93 -2.43 -9.29 -2.22
CA SER A 93 -2.99 -9.89 -1.02
C SER A 93 -2.79 -11.41 -0.90
N GLU A 94 -1.62 -11.92 -1.29
CA GLU A 94 -1.28 -13.35 -1.37
C GLU A 94 -1.62 -14.14 -0.10
N VAL A 95 -1.39 -13.56 1.08
CA VAL A 95 -1.71 -14.17 2.37
C VAL A 95 -3.20 -14.47 2.53
N LEU A 96 -4.07 -13.56 2.08
CA LEU A 96 -5.52 -13.74 2.11
C LEU A 96 -5.96 -14.75 1.05
N GLN A 97 -5.33 -14.70 -0.13
CA GLN A 97 -5.58 -15.65 -1.22
C GLN A 97 -5.25 -17.11 -0.81
N GLU A 98 -4.14 -17.32 -0.11
CA GLU A 98 -3.79 -18.65 0.41
C GLU A 98 -4.76 -19.09 1.51
N SER A 99 -5.11 -18.18 2.42
CA SER A 99 -6.01 -18.47 3.53
C SER A 99 -7.41 -18.86 3.04
N ILE A 100 -7.94 -18.14 2.05
CA ILE A 100 -9.25 -18.44 1.47
C ILE A 100 -9.23 -19.77 0.72
N ARG A 101 -8.17 -20.05 -0.05
CA ARG A 101 -8.01 -21.34 -0.74
C ARG A 101 -8.00 -22.51 0.24
N LYS A 102 -7.28 -22.36 1.36
CA LYS A 102 -7.22 -23.38 2.42
C LYS A 102 -8.58 -23.61 3.05
N GLN A 103 -9.32 -22.53 3.36
CA GLN A 103 -10.65 -22.64 3.93
C GLN A 103 -11.65 -23.28 2.96
N SER A 104 -11.63 -22.93 1.68
CA SER A 104 -12.50 -23.58 0.68
C SER A 104 -12.26 -25.08 0.59
N VAL A 105 -10.99 -25.51 0.55
CA VAL A 105 -10.67 -26.95 0.53
C VAL A 105 -11.15 -27.64 1.82
N ASN A 106 -10.99 -27.01 2.98
CA ASN A 106 -11.45 -27.54 4.25
C ASN A 106 -12.98 -27.67 4.30
N TYR A 107 -13.68 -26.62 3.89
CA TYR A 107 -15.15 -26.60 3.82
C TYR A 107 -15.68 -27.74 2.95
N PHE A 108 -15.17 -27.89 1.73
CA PHE A 108 -15.61 -28.96 0.83
C PHE A 108 -15.28 -30.35 1.38
N LYS A 109 -14.10 -30.54 1.99
CA LYS A 109 -13.75 -31.83 2.61
C LYS A 109 -14.71 -32.18 3.74
N THR A 110 -15.03 -31.25 4.62
CA THR A 110 -15.96 -31.50 5.73
C THR A 110 -17.38 -31.69 5.22
N TYR A 111 -17.84 -30.84 4.30
CA TYR A 111 -19.17 -30.92 3.70
C TYR A 111 -19.41 -32.24 2.96
N HIS A 112 -18.41 -32.76 2.24
CA HIS A 112 -18.51 -34.06 1.55
C HIS A 112 -18.16 -35.28 2.41
N SER A 113 -17.38 -35.11 3.49
CA SER A 113 -17.05 -36.20 4.41
C SER A 113 -18.11 -36.41 5.49
N LEU A 114 -19.10 -35.52 5.62
CA LEU A 114 -20.33 -35.80 6.36
C LEU A 114 -21.04 -36.97 5.66
N PRO A 115 -21.00 -38.18 6.23
CA PRO A 115 -21.76 -39.29 5.67
C PRO A 115 -23.23 -38.92 5.79
N LEU A 116 -24.02 -39.40 4.85
CA LEU A 116 -25.48 -39.52 4.90
C LEU A 116 -25.96 -40.14 6.24
N LYS A 117 -25.92 -39.40 7.33
CA LYS A 117 -26.90 -39.45 8.41
C LYS A 117 -27.80 -38.28 8.04
N GLU A 118 -28.84 -38.46 7.25
CA GLU A 118 -30.06 -39.14 7.70
C GLU A 118 -30.75 -39.89 6.54
N PHE A 119 -30.97 -41.18 6.73
CA PHE A 119 -32.12 -41.94 6.24
C PHE A 119 -32.66 -42.76 7.41
#